data_AF-A0A086KWG6-F1
#
_entry.id   AF-A0A086KWG6-F1
#
_cell.length_a   1.000
_cell.length_b   1.000
_cell.length_c   1.000
_cell.angle_alpha   90.00
_cell.angle_beta   90.00
_cell.angle_gamma   90.00
#
_symmetry.space_group_name_H-M   'P 1'
#
loop_
_entity.id
_entity.type
_entity.pdbx_description
1 polymer ?
#
loop_
_entity_poly.entity_id
_entity_poly.type
_entity_poly.pdbx_seq_one_letter_code
_entity_poly.pdbx_strand_id
1 'polypeptide(L)'
;IEPVCQHRQPLPDLDALYFVSPETASVDAILRDFSSDKNQYNRIQVYFTSPLPPGGQVLRKFAGCPNILPRIRAFVEFNLDFIAQEQRVFHLDRPSDFVDLFRGQDAEKLDRIATQLFTLCASLGETPAIRFQKNLRGCAKAVATCLYDKLRHAEFKQTSEPGESTLLIVDRSVDLATLFIHEYTYQALVYDVLNIATSSFTKLLANKEEDEDAIRENTFQYEIVNNLGKHEKKRVRVAQDRCS
;
A
#
# COMPACT_ATOMS: atom_id res chain seq x y z
N ILE A 1 -9.97 7.23 -13.53
CA ILE A 1 -8.83 6.81 -12.69
C ILE A 1 -7.81 6.23 -13.65
N GLU A 2 -6.62 6.82 -13.73
CA GLU A 2 -5.59 6.42 -14.67
C GLU A 2 -4.27 6.25 -13.92
N PRO A 3 -3.46 5.21 -14.21
CA PRO A 3 -2.16 5.05 -13.58
C PRO A 3 -1.17 6.09 -14.11
N VAL A 4 -0.50 6.79 -13.19
CA VAL A 4 0.43 7.89 -13.52
C VAL A 4 1.64 7.43 -14.35
N CYS A 5 2.02 6.15 -14.24
CA CYS A 5 3.16 5.57 -14.95
C CYS A 5 2.90 5.26 -16.43
N GLN A 6 1.63 5.24 -16.87
CA GLN A 6 1.26 4.94 -18.24
C GLN A 6 1.12 6.21 -19.09
N HIS A 7 1.24 6.04 -20.40
CA HIS A 7 0.93 7.09 -21.36
C HIS A 7 -0.59 7.33 -21.38
N ARG A 8 -0.99 8.58 -21.21
CA ARG A 8 -2.40 9.01 -21.09
C ARG A 8 -2.73 10.03 -22.16
N GLN A 9 -3.97 10.05 -22.62
CA GLN A 9 -4.43 11.05 -23.58
C GLN A 9 -4.43 12.44 -22.92
N PRO A 10 -3.87 13.50 -23.54
CA PRO A 10 -3.93 14.85 -22.99
C PRO A 10 -5.38 15.35 -22.91
N LEU A 11 -5.78 15.83 -21.73
CA LEU A 11 -7.11 16.34 -21.42
C LEU A 11 -6.98 17.75 -20.80
N PRO A 12 -6.53 18.75 -21.58
CA PRO A 12 -6.17 20.08 -21.08
C PRO A 12 -7.37 20.90 -20.56
N ASP A 13 -8.60 20.46 -20.81
CA ASP A 13 -9.82 21.10 -20.33
C ASP A 13 -10.26 20.60 -18.94
N LEU A 14 -9.68 19.49 -18.46
CA LEU A 14 -10.04 18.86 -17.19
C LEU A 14 -9.04 19.18 -16.09
N ASP A 15 -9.53 19.25 -14.85
CA ASP A 15 -8.71 19.28 -13.65
C ASP A 15 -8.40 17.85 -13.19
N ALA A 16 -7.21 17.64 -12.61
CA ALA A 16 -6.77 16.32 -12.14
C ALA A 16 -6.39 16.33 -10.65
N LEU A 17 -6.69 15.22 -9.98
CA LEU A 17 -6.19 14.93 -8.64
C LEU A 17 -5.18 13.77 -8.74
N TYR A 18 -3.95 14.06 -8.37
CA TYR A 18 -2.88 13.07 -8.25
C TYR A 18 -2.84 12.55 -6.83
N PHE A 19 -3.09 11.26 -6.67
CA PHE A 19 -2.93 10.55 -5.40
C PHE A 19 -1.77 9.57 -5.56
N VAL A 20 -0.58 9.94 -5.07
CA VAL A 20 0.66 9.24 -5.40
C VAL A 20 1.59 9.09 -4.19
N SER A 21 2.46 8.09 -4.23
CA SER A 21 3.57 8.01 -3.29
C SER A 21 4.58 9.15 -3.53
N PRO A 22 5.27 9.65 -2.49
CA PRO A 22 6.30 10.68 -2.62
C PRO A 22 7.62 10.11 -3.16
N GLU A 23 7.53 9.13 -4.05
CA GLU A 23 8.68 8.51 -4.70
C GLU A 23 9.11 9.31 -5.92
N THR A 24 10.41 9.21 -6.25
CA THR A 24 10.99 9.93 -7.38
C THR A 24 10.30 9.59 -8.70
N ALA A 25 9.96 8.32 -8.93
CA ALA A 25 9.28 7.90 -10.16
C ALA A 25 7.89 8.55 -10.33
N SER A 26 7.11 8.61 -9.25
CA SER A 26 5.80 9.25 -9.21
C SER A 26 5.90 10.76 -9.44
N VAL A 27 6.82 11.43 -8.74
CA VAL A 27 7.07 12.87 -8.90
C VAL A 27 7.49 13.19 -10.33
N ASP A 28 8.45 12.45 -10.89
CA ASP A 28 8.94 12.67 -12.26
C ASP A 28 7.87 12.37 -13.31
N ALA A 29 6.92 11.47 -13.04
CA ALA A 29 5.77 11.24 -13.90
C ALA A 29 4.81 12.44 -13.91
N ILE A 30 4.53 13.04 -12.75
CA ILE A 30 3.74 14.26 -12.66
C ILE A 30 4.42 15.41 -13.39
N LEU A 31 5.73 15.60 -13.23
CA LEU A 31 6.45 16.70 -13.88
C LEU A 31 6.48 16.54 -15.41
N ARG A 32 6.54 15.30 -15.91
CA ARG A 32 6.46 15.00 -17.35
C ARG A 32 5.13 15.44 -17.97
N ASP A 33 4.02 15.31 -17.25
CA ASP A 33 2.69 15.74 -17.70
C ASP A 33 2.59 17.26 -18.02
N PHE A 34 3.53 18.06 -17.50
CA PHE A 34 3.58 19.53 -17.67
C PHE A 34 4.88 20.04 -18.31
N SER A 35 5.65 19.13 -18.90
CA SER A 35 6.95 19.45 -19.51
C SER A 35 6.83 20.09 -20.91
N SER A 36 5.71 19.90 -21.59
CA SER A 36 5.46 20.42 -22.95
C SER A 36 4.40 21.53 -22.96
N ASP A 37 4.32 22.30 -24.04
CA ASP A 37 3.28 23.34 -24.21
C ASP A 37 1.86 22.78 -24.14
N LYS A 38 1.68 21.52 -24.58
CA LYS A 38 0.43 20.77 -24.42
C LYS A 38 0.43 20.07 -23.07
N ASN A 39 -0.05 20.79 -22.06
CA ASN A 39 -0.22 20.25 -20.71
C ASN A 39 -1.21 19.08 -20.70
N GLN A 40 -0.96 18.10 -19.84
CA GLN A 40 -1.85 16.95 -19.69
C GLN A 40 -3.23 17.36 -19.14
N TYR A 41 -3.27 18.31 -18.20
CA TYR A 41 -4.47 18.76 -17.52
C TYR A 41 -4.45 20.29 -17.31
N ASN A 42 -5.61 20.88 -17.00
CA ASN A 42 -5.76 22.31 -16.76
C ASN A 42 -5.18 22.71 -15.39
N ARG A 43 -5.74 22.18 -14.30
CA ARG A 43 -5.28 22.43 -12.94
C ARG A 43 -5.08 21.11 -12.23
N ILE A 44 -4.23 21.13 -11.20
CA ILE A 44 -3.89 19.91 -10.48
C ILE A 44 -3.99 20.09 -8.98
N GLN A 45 -4.35 19.00 -8.32
CA GLN A 45 -4.22 18.82 -6.89
C GLN A 45 -3.30 17.63 -6.64
N VAL A 46 -2.28 17.81 -5.83
CA VAL A 46 -1.29 16.76 -5.53
C VAL A 46 -1.46 16.34 -4.08
N TYR A 47 -1.84 15.08 -3.89
CA TYR A 47 -2.00 14.42 -2.61
C TYR A 47 -0.96 13.30 -2.52
N PHE A 48 -0.03 13.43 -1.59
CA PHE A 48 0.95 12.40 -1.30
C PHE A 48 0.40 11.40 -0.29
N THR A 49 0.63 10.11 -0.51
CA THR A 49 0.17 9.04 0.39
C THR A 49 0.86 9.09 1.75
N SER A 50 2.12 9.50 1.79
CA SER A 50 2.94 9.61 3.00
C SER A 50 3.67 10.96 3.07
N PRO A 51 4.24 11.33 4.24
CA PRO A 51 5.01 12.56 4.38
C PRO A 51 6.18 12.62 3.38
N LEU A 52 6.52 13.83 2.95
CA LEU A 52 7.61 14.02 2.01
C LEU A 52 8.95 13.62 2.64
N PRO A 53 9.85 12.96 1.88
CA PRO A 53 11.19 12.64 2.35
C PRO A 53 11.95 13.88 2.84
N PRO A 54 12.76 13.74 3.90
CA PRO A 54 13.55 14.85 4.42
C PRO A 54 14.53 15.37 3.36
N GLY A 55 14.88 16.66 3.45
CA GLY A 55 15.81 17.31 2.51
C GLY A 55 15.15 18.09 1.36
N GLY A 56 13.82 18.09 1.28
CA GLY A 56 13.06 19.01 0.41
C GLY A 56 13.27 18.80 -1.09
N GLN A 57 13.82 17.65 -1.50
CA GLN A 57 14.12 17.36 -2.91
C GLN A 57 12.86 17.37 -3.77
N VAL A 58 11.76 16.81 -3.28
CA VAL A 58 10.46 16.80 -3.98
C VAL A 58 10.00 18.25 -4.22
N LEU A 59 9.98 19.08 -3.18
CA LEU A 59 9.59 20.50 -3.29
C LEU A 59 10.46 21.26 -4.29
N ARG A 60 11.79 21.04 -4.28
CA ARG A 60 12.72 21.64 -5.23
C ARG A 60 12.44 21.22 -6.67
N LYS A 61 12.07 19.95 -6.91
CA LYS A 61 11.70 19.47 -8.24
C LYS A 61 10.46 20.19 -8.78
N PHE A 62 9.41 20.34 -7.97
CA PHE A 62 8.24 21.12 -8.36
C PHE A 62 8.57 22.60 -8.58
N ALA A 63 9.38 23.19 -7.69
CA ALA A 63 9.83 24.58 -7.82
C ALA A 63 10.65 24.84 -9.09
N GLY A 64 11.37 23.83 -9.58
CA GLY A 64 12.15 23.90 -10.82
C GLY A 64 11.33 23.86 -12.11
N CYS A 65 10.02 23.60 -12.04
CA CYS A 65 9.14 23.49 -13.19
C CYS A 65 8.16 24.68 -13.25
N PRO A 66 8.46 25.76 -14.01
CA PRO A 66 7.62 26.97 -14.01
C PRO A 66 6.21 26.74 -14.57
N ASN A 67 6.03 25.75 -15.45
CA ASN A 67 4.73 25.48 -16.10
C ASN A 67 3.70 24.84 -15.17
N ILE A 68 4.14 24.08 -14.17
CA ILE A 68 3.26 23.35 -13.26
C ILE A 68 2.81 24.20 -12.07
N LEU A 69 3.68 25.07 -11.55
CA LEU A 69 3.42 25.84 -10.33
C LEU A 69 2.12 26.66 -10.36
N PRO A 70 1.78 27.42 -11.42
CA PRO A 70 0.54 28.19 -11.49
C PRO A 70 -0.73 27.32 -11.54
N ARG A 71 -0.56 26.02 -11.83
CA ARG A 71 -1.66 25.05 -11.99
C ARG A 71 -1.95 24.28 -10.71
N ILE A 72 -1.02 24.25 -9.75
CA ILE A 72 -1.20 23.56 -8.46
C ILE A 72 -2.23 24.31 -7.61
N ARG A 73 -3.31 23.62 -7.24
CA ARG A 73 -4.40 24.14 -6.38
C ARG A 73 -4.37 23.60 -4.97
N ALA A 74 -3.85 22.39 -4.80
CA ALA A 74 -3.61 21.77 -3.50
C ALA A 74 -2.33 20.95 -3.57
N PHE A 75 -1.58 20.94 -2.48
CA PHE A 75 -0.34 20.20 -2.31
C PHE A 75 -0.30 19.70 -0.88
N VAL A 76 -0.73 18.45 -0.66
CA VAL A 76 -1.13 17.93 0.65
C VAL A 76 -0.48 16.58 0.91
N GLU A 77 -0.06 16.35 2.15
CA GLU A 77 0.29 15.03 2.67
C GLU A 77 -0.95 14.41 3.30
N PHE A 78 -1.44 13.29 2.75
CA PHE A 78 -2.72 12.70 3.15
C PHE A 78 -2.59 11.63 4.25
N ASN A 79 -1.39 11.07 4.45
CA ASN A 79 -1.11 10.03 5.45
C ASN A 79 -1.99 8.77 5.31
N LEU A 80 -2.09 8.22 4.11
CA LEU A 80 -2.73 6.95 3.81
C LEU A 80 -1.81 6.10 2.91
N ASP A 81 -0.79 5.47 3.51
CA ASP A 81 0.21 4.65 2.81
C ASP A 81 0.18 3.20 3.30
N PHE A 82 -1.03 2.64 3.38
CA PHE A 82 -1.29 1.24 3.72
C PHE A 82 -2.58 0.79 3.04
N ILE A 83 -2.78 -0.53 2.93
CA ILE A 83 -3.99 -1.11 2.37
C ILE A 83 -4.81 -1.71 3.51
N ALA A 84 -6.03 -1.20 3.71
CA ALA A 84 -7.02 -1.81 4.58
C ALA A 84 -7.69 -2.97 3.84
N GLN A 85 -7.31 -4.20 4.20
CA GLN A 85 -7.84 -5.43 3.60
C GLN A 85 -9.22 -5.76 4.19
N GLU A 86 -9.35 -5.59 5.51
CA GLU A 86 -10.56 -5.85 6.29
C GLU A 86 -10.69 -4.83 7.41
N GLN A 87 -11.79 -4.88 8.17
CA GLN A 87 -12.02 -3.98 9.31
C GLN A 87 -10.87 -3.96 10.34
N ARG A 88 -10.16 -5.07 10.50
CA ARG A 88 -9.08 -5.23 11.49
C ARG A 88 -7.80 -5.80 10.89
N VAL A 89 -7.68 -5.78 9.56
CA VAL A 89 -6.51 -6.31 8.85
C VAL A 89 -6.04 -5.28 7.85
N PHE A 90 -4.76 -4.96 7.91
CA PHE A 90 -4.09 -4.11 6.95
C PHE A 90 -2.79 -4.77 6.49
N HIS A 91 -2.29 -4.35 5.33
CA HIS A 91 -0.96 -4.71 4.86
C HIS A 91 -0.27 -3.51 4.24
N LEU A 92 1.06 -3.58 4.13
CA LEU A 92 1.90 -2.51 3.58
C LEU A 92 2.22 -2.68 2.09
N ASP A 93 1.74 -3.79 1.50
CA ASP A 93 1.98 -4.19 0.10
C ASP A 93 3.49 -4.31 -0.24
N ARG A 94 4.23 -4.97 0.65
CA ARG A 94 5.69 -5.18 0.56
C ARG A 94 6.07 -6.67 0.50
N PRO A 95 5.74 -7.37 -0.59
CA PRO A 95 5.87 -8.83 -0.68
C PRO A 95 7.33 -9.32 -0.74
N SER A 96 8.26 -8.50 -1.24
CA SER A 96 9.70 -8.84 -1.28
C SER A 96 10.43 -8.63 0.06
N ASP A 97 9.89 -7.77 0.92
CA ASP A 97 10.58 -7.32 2.13
C ASP A 97 10.84 -8.45 3.12
N PHE A 98 9.98 -9.47 3.18
CA PHE A 98 10.21 -10.63 4.03
C PHE A 98 11.56 -11.28 3.72
N VAL A 99 11.82 -11.57 2.44
CA VAL A 99 13.06 -12.23 2.00
C VAL A 99 14.25 -11.30 2.20
N ASP A 100 14.11 -10.04 1.83
CA ASP A 100 15.19 -9.07 1.87
C ASP A 100 15.65 -8.77 3.31
N LEU A 101 14.70 -8.53 4.22
CA LEU A 101 14.97 -8.25 5.63
C LEU A 101 15.44 -9.49 6.39
N PHE A 102 15.10 -10.69 5.92
CA PHE A 102 15.63 -11.93 6.48
C PHE A 102 17.10 -12.15 6.09
N ARG A 103 17.51 -11.71 4.89
CA ARG A 103 18.90 -11.78 4.39
C ARG A 103 19.82 -10.77 5.07
N GLY A 104 19.32 -9.58 5.38
CA GLY A 104 20.08 -8.53 6.05
C GLY A 104 19.23 -7.33 6.45
N GLN A 105 19.73 -6.52 7.37
CA GLN A 105 19.07 -5.26 7.69
C GLN A 105 19.25 -4.26 6.53
N ASP A 106 18.15 -3.69 6.09
CA ASP A 106 18.10 -2.61 5.12
C ASP A 106 17.44 -1.39 5.79
N ALA A 107 18.25 -0.40 6.13
CA ALA A 107 17.79 0.78 6.87
C ALA A 107 16.74 1.58 6.08
N GLU A 108 16.83 1.60 4.75
CA GLU A 108 15.87 2.32 3.91
C GLU A 108 14.51 1.62 3.93
N LYS A 109 14.48 0.28 3.80
CA LYS A 109 13.22 -0.48 3.90
C LYS A 109 12.60 -0.39 5.29
N LEU A 110 13.41 -0.44 6.34
CA LEU A 110 12.92 -0.32 7.72
C LEU A 110 12.34 1.08 7.99
N ASP A 111 12.96 2.15 7.47
CA ASP A 111 12.40 3.52 7.54
C ASP A 111 11.10 3.66 6.73
N ARG A 112 11.02 3.04 5.55
CA ARG A 112 9.78 3.00 4.76
C ARG A 112 8.65 2.30 5.51
N ILE A 113 8.90 1.14 6.12
CA ILE A 113 7.92 0.43 6.96
C ILE A 113 7.47 1.34 8.12
N ALA A 114 8.40 2.00 8.81
CA ALA A 114 8.07 2.93 9.88
C ALA A 114 7.24 4.13 9.39
N THR A 115 7.51 4.63 8.19
CA THR A 115 6.73 5.72 7.56
C THR A 115 5.31 5.28 7.22
N GLN A 116 5.11 4.07 6.71
CA GLN A 116 3.77 3.55 6.45
C GLN A 116 2.98 3.28 7.75
N LEU A 117 3.63 2.72 8.77
CA LEU A 117 3.03 2.58 10.10
C LEU A 117 2.69 3.94 10.73
N PHE A 118 3.51 4.96 10.47
CA PHE A 118 3.19 6.33 10.86
C PHE A 118 1.89 6.81 10.19
N THR A 119 1.71 6.57 8.89
CA THR A 119 0.46 6.93 8.19
C THR A 119 -0.76 6.21 8.77
N LEU A 120 -0.61 4.95 9.19
CA LEU A 120 -1.67 4.21 9.89
C LEU A 120 -2.05 4.88 11.20
N CYS A 121 -1.07 5.20 12.06
CA CYS A 121 -1.32 5.90 13.32
C CYS A 121 -2.01 7.26 13.10
N ALA A 122 -1.52 8.04 12.12
CA ALA A 122 -2.10 9.34 11.77
C ALA A 122 -3.54 9.20 11.24
N SER A 123 -3.82 8.20 10.40
CA SER A 123 -5.16 7.90 9.90
C SER A 123 -6.14 7.50 11.01
N LEU A 124 -5.66 6.76 12.02
CA LEU A 124 -6.47 6.35 13.17
C LEU A 124 -6.63 7.47 14.22
N GLY A 125 -5.79 8.50 14.18
CA GLY A 125 -5.73 9.54 15.21
C GLY A 125 -5.08 9.07 16.51
N GLU A 126 -4.22 8.05 16.44
CA GLU A 126 -3.70 7.33 17.60
C GLU A 126 -2.19 7.56 17.78
N THR A 127 -1.74 7.76 19.02
CA THR A 127 -0.32 7.79 19.39
C THR A 127 -0.02 6.65 20.38
N PRO A 128 0.21 5.42 19.88
CA PRO A 128 0.28 4.25 20.73
C PRO A 128 1.60 4.13 21.49
N ALA A 129 1.57 3.45 22.64
CA ALA A 129 2.77 2.93 23.29
C ALA A 129 3.40 1.84 22.42
N ILE A 130 4.60 2.09 21.89
CA ILE A 130 5.28 1.15 20.99
C ILE A 130 6.04 0.09 21.79
N ARG A 131 5.74 -1.17 21.52
CA ARG A 131 6.44 -2.34 22.06
C ARG A 131 6.98 -3.17 20.91
N PHE A 132 8.09 -3.87 21.12
CA PHE A 132 8.67 -4.72 20.08
C PHE A 132 9.28 -6.00 20.64
N GLN A 133 9.29 -7.04 19.81
CA GLN A 133 9.99 -8.28 20.11
C GLN A 133 11.50 -8.06 20.09
N LYS A 134 12.16 -8.33 21.22
CA LYS A 134 13.63 -8.35 21.29
C LYS A 134 14.15 -9.62 20.62
N ASN A 135 14.94 -9.48 19.57
CA ASN A 135 15.63 -10.59 18.91
C ASN A 135 17.04 -10.17 18.45
N LEU A 136 17.84 -11.13 17.98
CA LEU A 136 19.21 -10.88 17.49
C LEU A 136 19.24 -10.04 16.21
N ARG A 137 18.15 -10.06 15.42
CA ARG A 137 18.07 -9.35 14.14
C ARG A 137 17.82 -7.87 14.29
N GLY A 138 17.20 -7.41 15.35
CA GLY A 138 16.99 -5.98 15.60
C GLY A 138 16.04 -5.26 14.63
N CYS A 139 15.49 -5.90 13.60
CA CYS A 139 14.58 -5.26 12.63
C CYS A 139 13.35 -4.64 13.33
N ALA A 140 12.68 -5.39 14.21
CA ALA A 140 11.55 -4.89 14.98
C ALA A 140 11.92 -3.68 15.86
N LYS A 141 13.11 -3.70 16.48
CA LYS A 141 13.65 -2.57 17.26
C LYS A 141 13.92 -1.34 16.37
N ALA A 142 14.48 -1.54 15.18
CA ALA A 142 14.79 -0.47 14.25
C ALA A 142 13.51 0.23 13.78
N VAL A 143 12.50 -0.53 13.35
CA VAL A 143 11.17 0.01 12.98
C VAL A 143 10.53 0.73 14.16
N ALA A 144 10.54 0.13 15.36
CA ALA A 144 9.97 0.74 16.56
C ALA A 144 10.61 2.09 16.91
N THR A 145 11.95 2.16 16.89
CA THR A 145 12.70 3.40 17.17
C THR A 145 12.38 4.47 16.13
N CYS A 146 12.41 4.11 14.85
CA CYS A 146 12.13 5.02 13.74
C CYS A 146 10.69 5.56 13.79
N LEU A 147 9.71 4.69 14.06
CA LEU A 147 8.32 5.09 14.20
C LEU A 147 8.12 6.01 15.42
N TYR A 148 8.73 5.70 16.55
CA TYR A 148 8.69 6.55 17.74
C TYR A 148 9.22 7.97 17.44
N ASP A 149 10.35 8.06 16.72
CA ASP A 149 10.95 9.34 16.33
C ASP A 149 10.08 10.14 15.34
N LYS A 150 9.25 9.46 14.53
CA LYS A 150 8.28 10.11 13.62
C LYS A 150 7.05 10.60 14.41
N LEU A 151 6.51 9.79 15.31
CA LEU A 151 5.32 10.15 16.10
C LEU A 151 5.56 11.28 17.10
N ARG A 152 6.75 11.33 17.74
CA ARG A 152 7.05 12.36 18.75
C ARG A 152 6.98 13.81 18.21
N HIS A 153 7.16 13.98 16.90
CA HIS A 153 7.21 15.28 16.23
C HIS A 153 5.98 15.53 15.35
N ALA A 154 5.00 14.62 15.37
CA ALA A 154 3.88 14.68 14.46
C ALA A 154 2.70 15.43 15.08
N GLU A 155 2.08 16.25 14.24
CA GLU A 155 0.84 16.94 14.57
C GLU A 155 -0.27 16.39 13.69
N PHE A 156 -1.18 15.61 14.29
CA PHE A 156 -2.40 15.16 13.64
C PHE A 156 -3.55 15.15 14.65
N LYS A 157 -4.78 15.15 14.14
CA LYS A 157 -5.98 15.16 14.98
C LYS A 157 -6.03 13.86 15.80
N GLN A 158 -5.88 13.97 17.11
CA GLN A 158 -5.95 12.83 18.01
C GLN A 158 -7.42 12.46 18.31
N THR A 159 -7.70 11.17 18.36
CA THR A 159 -9.00 10.59 18.73
C THR A 159 -9.04 10.13 20.19
N SER A 160 -7.86 9.86 20.76
CA SER A 160 -7.65 9.30 22.10
C SER A 160 -6.44 9.97 22.77
N GLU A 161 -6.29 9.82 24.09
CA GLU A 161 -5.12 10.37 24.80
C GLU A 161 -3.84 9.59 24.41
N PRO A 162 -2.66 10.25 24.33
CA PRO A 162 -1.41 9.60 23.99
C PRO A 162 -1.09 8.43 24.94
N GLY A 163 -0.80 7.25 24.39
CA GLY A 163 -0.41 6.07 25.14
C GLY A 163 -1.54 5.19 25.67
N GLU A 164 -2.81 5.50 25.37
CA GLU A 164 -3.93 4.60 25.68
C GLU A 164 -3.91 3.33 24.80
N SER A 165 -3.51 3.47 23.54
CA SER A 165 -3.34 2.37 22.60
C SER A 165 -1.92 1.78 22.67
N THR A 166 -1.75 0.53 22.24
CA THR A 166 -0.44 -0.15 22.19
C THR A 166 -0.22 -0.72 20.79
N LEU A 167 0.97 -0.47 20.22
CA LEU A 167 1.41 -1.07 18.97
C LEU A 167 2.53 -2.06 19.26
N LEU A 168 2.29 -3.35 18.97
CA LEU A 168 3.26 -4.41 19.15
C LEU A 168 3.89 -4.81 17.81
N ILE A 169 5.20 -4.63 17.68
CA ILE A 169 5.96 -4.99 16.49
C ILE A 169 6.70 -6.32 16.72
N VAL A 170 6.35 -7.33 15.93
CA VAL A 170 6.94 -8.67 16.02
C VAL A 170 7.63 -9.07 14.72
N ASP A 171 8.61 -9.94 14.82
CA ASP A 171 9.24 -10.61 13.67
C ASP A 171 8.56 -11.96 13.46
N ARG A 172 8.48 -12.42 12.19
CA ARG A 172 7.87 -13.71 11.84
C ARG A 172 8.49 -14.89 12.58
N SER A 173 9.75 -14.77 13.01
CA SER A 173 10.46 -15.77 13.81
C SER A 173 9.85 -16.05 15.19
N VAL A 174 8.88 -15.27 15.68
CA VAL A 174 8.17 -15.56 16.94
C VAL A 174 7.36 -16.85 16.87
N ASP A 175 6.84 -17.19 15.69
CA ASP A 175 6.05 -18.39 15.45
C ASP A 175 6.21 -18.79 13.98
N LEU A 176 6.93 -19.88 13.71
CA LEU A 176 7.08 -20.39 12.34
C LEU A 176 6.09 -21.51 12.04
N ALA A 177 5.45 -22.10 13.06
CA ALA A 177 4.58 -23.25 12.87
C ALA A 177 3.34 -22.86 12.06
N THR A 178 2.77 -21.67 12.30
CA THR A 178 1.59 -21.19 11.57
C THR A 178 1.81 -20.99 10.07
N LEU A 179 3.05 -21.02 9.57
CA LEU A 179 3.32 -20.93 8.13
C LEU A 179 3.07 -22.26 7.39
N PHE A 180 3.01 -23.37 8.12
CA PHE A 180 2.92 -24.72 7.54
C PHE A 180 1.67 -25.49 7.99
N ILE A 181 0.86 -24.89 8.85
CA ILE A 181 -0.38 -25.50 9.34
C ILE A 181 -1.50 -25.17 8.34
N HIS A 182 -2.13 -26.22 7.80
CA HIS A 182 -3.42 -26.08 7.12
C HIS A 182 -4.50 -25.76 8.15
N GLU A 183 -5.14 -24.61 7.98
CA GLU A 183 -6.15 -24.11 8.91
C GLU A 183 -7.57 -24.33 8.36
N TYR A 184 -8.47 -24.82 9.19
CA TYR A 184 -9.80 -25.27 8.78
C TYR A 184 -10.90 -24.20 8.90
N THR A 185 -10.53 -22.97 9.24
CA THR A 185 -11.48 -21.85 9.15
C THR A 185 -11.72 -21.55 7.67
N TYR A 186 -12.97 -21.21 7.31
CA TYR A 186 -13.36 -21.08 5.90
C TYR A 186 -12.44 -20.14 5.11
N GLN A 187 -12.16 -18.97 5.67
CA GLN A 187 -11.30 -17.98 5.03
C GLN A 187 -9.88 -18.51 4.83
N ALA A 188 -9.24 -19.05 5.88
CA ALA A 188 -7.86 -19.54 5.79
C ALA A 188 -7.74 -20.71 4.79
N LEU A 189 -8.65 -21.68 4.87
CA LEU A 189 -8.70 -22.82 3.96
C LEU A 189 -8.87 -22.37 2.50
N VAL A 190 -9.72 -21.38 2.26
CA VAL A 190 -9.94 -20.82 0.93
C VAL A 190 -8.68 -20.15 0.38
N TYR A 191 -7.96 -19.36 1.19
CA TYR A 191 -6.69 -18.74 0.76
C TYR A 191 -5.54 -19.73 0.58
N ASP A 192 -5.59 -20.86 1.29
CA ASP A 192 -4.56 -21.90 1.28
C ASP A 192 -4.76 -22.88 0.11
N VAL A 193 -6.01 -23.26 -0.18
CA VAL A 193 -6.34 -24.22 -1.25
C VAL A 193 -6.60 -23.52 -2.59
N LEU A 194 -7.20 -22.32 -2.58
CA LEU A 194 -7.43 -21.57 -3.82
C LEU A 194 -6.31 -20.55 -3.98
N ASN A 195 -5.74 -20.45 -5.19
CA ASN A 195 -4.70 -19.48 -5.54
C ASN A 195 -5.26 -18.03 -5.62
N ILE A 196 -5.75 -17.50 -4.50
CA ILE A 196 -6.33 -16.16 -4.40
C ILE A 196 -5.21 -15.13 -4.36
N ALA A 197 -5.23 -14.18 -5.29
CA ALA A 197 -4.31 -13.04 -5.25
C ALA A 197 -4.66 -12.09 -4.08
N THR A 198 -3.72 -11.93 -3.14
CA THR A 198 -3.87 -11.14 -1.90
C THR A 198 -3.13 -9.80 -1.92
N SER A 199 -2.18 -9.62 -2.84
CA SER A 199 -1.32 -8.44 -2.95
C SER A 199 -1.08 -8.06 -4.41
N SER A 200 -0.59 -6.85 -4.66
CA SER A 200 -0.27 -6.37 -6.01
C SER A 200 0.72 -7.30 -6.73
N PHE A 201 1.66 -7.89 -5.99
CA PHE A 201 2.61 -8.87 -6.53
C PHE A 201 1.95 -10.20 -6.91
N THR A 202 1.08 -10.75 -6.07
CA THR A 202 0.34 -11.97 -6.43
C THR A 202 -0.60 -11.73 -7.61
N LYS A 203 -1.15 -10.52 -7.76
CA LYS A 203 -1.93 -10.12 -8.95
C LYS A 203 -1.05 -10.10 -10.19
N LEU A 204 0.17 -9.58 -10.09
CA LEU A 204 1.15 -9.59 -11.19
C LEU A 204 1.60 -11.00 -11.59
N LEU A 205 1.71 -11.93 -10.63
CA LEU A 205 2.02 -13.33 -10.92
C LEU A 205 0.83 -14.04 -11.57
N ALA A 206 -0.38 -13.86 -11.06
CA ALA A 206 -1.60 -14.43 -11.66
C ALA A 206 -1.84 -13.93 -13.10
N ASN A 207 -1.57 -12.65 -13.36
CA ASN A 207 -1.72 -12.05 -14.69
C ASN A 207 -0.67 -12.54 -15.72
N LYS A 208 0.38 -13.26 -15.30
CA LYS A 208 1.35 -13.85 -16.23
C LYS A 208 0.95 -15.24 -16.73
N GLU A 209 -0.05 -15.88 -16.11
CA GLU A 209 -0.38 -17.28 -16.38
C GLU A 209 -1.68 -17.48 -17.19
N GLU A 210 -2.55 -16.46 -17.38
CA GLU A 210 -3.81 -16.63 -18.13
C GLU A 210 -4.18 -15.46 -19.08
N ASP A 211 -4.82 -15.82 -20.21
CA ASP A 211 -5.43 -14.96 -21.24
C ASP A 211 -6.44 -13.95 -20.65
N GLU A 212 -6.63 -12.83 -21.36
CA GLU A 212 -7.28 -11.56 -20.95
C GLU A 212 -8.72 -11.59 -20.38
N ASP A 213 -9.35 -12.76 -20.16
CA ASP A 213 -10.73 -12.84 -19.66
C ASP A 213 -10.82 -13.03 -18.13
N ALA A 214 -10.59 -11.91 -17.45
CA ALA A 214 -11.30 -11.50 -16.22
C ALA A 214 -11.03 -12.27 -14.91
N ILE A 215 -9.89 -11.98 -14.26
CA ILE A 215 -9.88 -11.88 -12.80
C ILE A 215 -10.48 -10.51 -12.41
N ARG A 216 -11.81 -10.40 -12.47
CA ARG A 216 -12.51 -9.40 -11.67
C ARG A 216 -12.30 -9.79 -10.21
N GLU A 217 -11.97 -8.82 -9.35
CA GLU A 217 -11.76 -9.01 -7.92
C GLU A 217 -12.73 -10.05 -7.34
N ASN A 218 -12.19 -11.03 -6.64
CA ASN A 218 -12.92 -12.07 -5.92
C ASN A 218 -13.74 -13.06 -6.78
N THR A 219 -13.53 -13.17 -8.10
CA THR A 219 -14.21 -14.18 -8.93
C THR A 219 -13.29 -15.36 -9.26
N PHE A 220 -13.66 -16.56 -8.81
CA PHE A 220 -12.96 -17.81 -9.09
C PHE A 220 -13.74 -18.67 -10.08
N GLN A 221 -13.01 -19.33 -10.96
CA GLN A 221 -13.56 -20.35 -11.83
C GLN A 221 -12.98 -21.72 -11.44
N TYR A 222 -13.83 -22.71 -11.28
CA TYR A 222 -13.40 -24.09 -11.09
C TYR A 222 -14.26 -25.04 -11.91
N GLU A 223 -13.69 -26.18 -12.24
CA GLU A 223 -14.33 -27.20 -13.06
C GLU A 223 -14.88 -28.30 -12.15
N ILE A 224 -16.17 -28.61 -12.31
CA ILE A 224 -16.84 -29.71 -11.61
C ILE A 224 -17.15 -30.77 -12.64
N VAL A 225 -16.82 -32.02 -12.34
CA VAL A 225 -17.32 -33.17 -13.10
C VAL A 225 -18.54 -33.70 -12.37
N ASN A 226 -19.70 -33.66 -13.02
CA ASN A 226 -20.91 -34.21 -12.43
C ASN A 226 -20.94 -35.75 -12.50
N ASN A 227 -21.90 -36.38 -11.83
CA ASN A 227 -22.03 -37.86 -11.79
C ASN A 227 -22.24 -38.51 -13.18
N LEU A 228 -22.47 -37.72 -14.23
CA LEU A 228 -22.58 -38.17 -15.63
C LEU A 228 -21.28 -37.96 -16.43
N GLY A 229 -20.18 -37.60 -15.77
CA GLY A 229 -18.90 -37.32 -16.42
C GLY A 229 -18.86 -36.01 -17.21
N LYS A 230 -19.89 -35.16 -17.08
CA LYS A 230 -19.93 -33.88 -17.78
C LYS A 230 -19.18 -32.83 -16.97
N HIS A 231 -18.24 -32.18 -17.65
CA HIS A 231 -17.45 -31.07 -17.13
C HIS A 231 -18.29 -29.78 -17.14
N GLU A 232 -18.39 -29.12 -15.99
CA GLU A 232 -19.10 -27.87 -15.80
C GLU A 232 -18.14 -26.83 -15.20
N LYS A 233 -17.92 -25.72 -15.91
CA LYS A 233 -17.21 -24.56 -15.35
C LYS A 233 -18.16 -23.75 -14.47
N LYS A 234 -17.88 -23.68 -13.17
CA LYS A 234 -18.60 -22.83 -12.23
C LYS A 234 -17.79 -21.58 -11.92
N ARG A 235 -18.48 -20.46 -11.74
CA ARG A 235 -17.90 -19.19 -11.30
C ARG A 235 -18.46 -18.83 -9.94
N VAL A 236 -17.59 -18.60 -8.97
CA VAL A 236 -17.95 -18.18 -7.61
C VAL A 236 -17.36 -16.81 -7.36
N ARG A 237 -18.18 -15.90 -6.85
CA ARG A 237 -17.74 -14.60 -6.35
C ARG A 237 -17.64 -14.67 -4.83
N VAL A 238 -16.44 -14.46 -4.29
CA VAL A 238 -16.25 -14.27 -2.84
C VAL A 238 -16.83 -12.89 -2.52
N ALA A 239 -18.00 -12.88 -1.88
CA ALA A 239 -18.60 -11.64 -1.43
C ALA A 239 -17.74 -11.06 -0.31
N GLN A 240 -17.26 -9.82 -0.49
CA GLN A 240 -16.90 -9.00 0.66
C GLN A 240 -18.21 -8.47 1.23
N ASP A 241 -18.50 -8.78 2.50
CA ASP A 241 -19.67 -8.24 3.18
C ASP A 241 -19.64 -6.72 3.07
N ARG A 242 -20.68 -6.15 2.45
CA ARG A 242 -20.89 -4.71 2.43
C ARG A 242 -21.28 -4.31 3.85
N CYS A 243 -20.37 -3.70 4.59
CA CYS A 243 -20.77 -2.98 5.79
C CYS A 243 -21.60 -1.75 5.38
N SER A 244 -22.88 -1.84 5.71
CA SER A 244 -23.82 -0.73 5.90
C SER A 244 -23.39 0.18 7.05
#